data_AF-A0A813D0F5-F1
#
_entry.id   AF-A0A813D0F5-F1
#
_cell.length_a   1.000
_cell.length_b   1.000
_cell.length_c   1.000
_cell.angle_alpha   90.00
_cell.angle_beta   90.00
_cell.angle_gamma   90.00
#
_symmetry.space_group_name_H-M   'P 1'
#
loop_
_entity.id
_entity.type
_entity.pdbx_description
1 polymer ?
#
loop_
_entity_poly.entity_id
_entity_poly.type
_entity_poly.pdbx_seq_one_letter_code
_entity_poly.pdbx_strand_id
1 'polypeptide(L)'
;MAEALPEDGRVVTLERQEEAAKMAAENWASSPHVGKIDSRVGEAQALLQALASQGESFDLVFLDVDKPGYFALYQTLMETGLLRVGGLLAVDNTMYKGEELTGERLSLNGEGARALNAGLLADDRVLQVMLPLRDGLTLAFRQH
;
A
#
# COMPACT_ATOMS: atom_id res chain seq x y z
N MET A 1 -8.28 5.13 8.91
CA MET A 1 -8.94 4.18 7.99
C MET A 1 -10.11 3.46 8.66
N ALA A 2 -9.90 2.70 9.74
CA ALA A 2 -10.97 1.91 10.39
C ALA A 2 -12.20 2.73 10.83
N GLU A 3 -12.01 3.96 11.29
CA GLU A 3 -13.10 4.88 11.64
C GLU A 3 -14.00 5.27 10.46
N ALA A 4 -13.44 5.37 9.25
CA ALA A 4 -14.17 5.76 8.05
C ALA A 4 -14.94 4.59 7.40
N LEU A 5 -14.71 3.35 7.85
CA LEU A 5 -15.38 2.17 7.32
C LEU A 5 -16.79 2.03 7.89
N PRO A 6 -17.73 1.39 7.16
CA PRO A 6 -18.99 0.94 7.72
C PRO A 6 -18.76 -0.07 8.88
N GLU A 7 -19.82 -0.40 9.62
CA GLU A 7 -19.71 -1.26 10.81
C GLU A 7 -19.13 -2.65 10.51
N ASP A 8 -19.44 -3.20 9.34
CA ASP A 8 -18.98 -4.50 8.83
C ASP A 8 -17.67 -4.43 8.04
N GLY A 9 -17.09 -3.24 7.90
CA GLY A 9 -15.82 -3.05 7.20
C GLY A 9 -14.62 -3.60 7.99
N ARG A 10 -13.61 -4.05 7.26
CA ARG A 10 -12.36 -4.59 7.83
C ARG A 10 -11.13 -3.89 7.25
N VAL A 11 -10.11 -3.68 8.08
CA VAL A 11 -8.76 -3.28 7.70
C VAL A 11 -7.82 -4.43 8.02
N VAL A 12 -7.06 -4.90 7.03
CA VAL A 12 -5.93 -5.81 7.27
C VAL A 12 -4.65 -4.98 7.22
N THR A 13 -3.86 -4.97 8.30
CA THR A 13 -2.58 -4.25 8.35
C THR A 13 -1.43 -5.24 8.37
N LEU A 14 -0.40 -4.99 7.56
CA LEU A 14 0.80 -5.82 7.49
C LEU A 14 1.98 -5.04 8.06
N GLU A 15 2.59 -5.54 9.13
CA GLU A 15 3.73 -4.89 9.78
C GLU A 15 4.86 -5.90 9.97
N ARG A 16 6.08 -5.54 9.60
CA ARG A 16 7.24 -6.44 9.72
C ARG A 16 7.82 -6.45 11.13
N GLN A 17 7.74 -5.32 11.84
CA GLN A 17 8.34 -5.12 13.15
C GLN A 17 7.35 -5.43 14.27
N GLU A 18 7.61 -6.50 15.01
CA GLU A 18 6.75 -6.97 16.10
C GLU A 18 6.48 -5.89 17.17
N GLU A 19 7.50 -5.13 17.57
CA GLU A 19 7.34 -4.04 18.54
C GLU A 19 6.44 -2.91 18.02
N ALA A 20 6.53 -2.58 16.73
CA ALA A 20 5.66 -1.58 16.12
C ALA A 20 4.21 -2.09 16.06
N ALA A 21 4.00 -3.36 15.71
CA ALA A 21 2.69 -3.99 15.70
C ALA A 21 2.06 -4.04 17.10
N LYS A 22 2.87 -4.34 18.13
CA LYS A 22 2.45 -4.34 19.53
C LYS A 22 2.03 -2.95 20.00
N MET A 23 2.86 -1.94 19.74
CA MET A 23 2.54 -0.54 20.06
C MET A 23 1.26 -0.09 19.34
N ALA A 24 1.08 -0.48 18.08
CA ALA A 24 -0.14 -0.17 17.33
C ALA A 24 -1.38 -0.83 17.97
N ALA A 25 -1.29 -2.11 18.35
CA ALA A 25 -2.36 -2.83 19.03
C ALA A 25 -2.73 -2.21 20.38
N GLU A 26 -1.74 -1.80 21.18
CA GLU A 26 -1.96 -1.08 22.45
C GLU A 26 -2.71 0.24 22.24
N ASN A 27 -2.34 1.00 21.21
CA ASN A 27 -3.04 2.25 20.85
C ASN A 27 -4.47 1.99 20.38
N TRP A 28 -4.71 0.94 19.59
CA TRP A 28 -6.04 0.60 19.10
C TRP A 28 -6.94 -0.02 20.16
N ALA A 29 -6.40 -0.59 21.25
CA ALA A 29 -7.18 -1.30 22.26
C ALA A 29 -8.32 -0.46 22.87
N SER A 30 -8.14 0.87 22.93
CA SER A 30 -9.16 1.81 23.43
C SER A 30 -10.09 2.38 22.34
N SER A 31 -9.82 2.07 21.07
CA SER A 31 -10.60 2.56 19.95
C SER A 31 -11.92 1.79 19.80
N PRO A 32 -13.05 2.48 19.58
CA PRO A 32 -14.32 1.80 19.25
C PRO A 32 -14.26 1.02 17.93
N HIS A 33 -13.20 1.21 17.12
CA HIS A 33 -13.03 0.56 15.83
C HIS A 33 -12.06 -0.63 15.85
N VAL A 34 -11.54 -1.02 17.03
CA VAL A 34 -10.54 -2.11 17.15
C VAL A 34 -11.03 -3.42 16.53
N GLY A 35 -12.32 -3.73 16.64
CA GLY A 35 -12.92 -4.94 16.06
C GLY A 35 -12.86 -5.01 14.53
N LYS A 36 -12.54 -3.90 13.84
CA LYS A 36 -12.37 -3.86 12.39
C LYS A 36 -10.95 -4.17 11.93
N ILE A 37 -9.97 -4.26 12.84
CA ILE A 37 -8.55 -4.33 12.50
C ILE A 37 -8.03 -5.77 12.66
N ASP A 38 -7.58 -6.37 11.56
CA ASP A 38 -6.81 -7.62 11.51
C ASP A 38 -5.33 -7.27 11.29
N SER A 39 -4.53 -7.35 12.37
CA SER A 39 -3.10 -7.03 12.33
C SER A 39 -2.28 -8.29 12.14
N ARG A 40 -1.46 -8.33 11.07
CA ARG A 40 -0.60 -9.46 10.74
C ARG A 40 0.87 -9.04 10.78
N VAL A 41 1.66 -9.76 11.56
CA VAL A 41 3.09 -9.52 11.70
C VAL A 41 3.89 -10.42 10.75
N GLY A 42 4.76 -9.83 9.94
CA GLY A 42 5.63 -10.57 9.02
C GLY A 42 5.97 -9.80 7.75
N GLU A 43 6.70 -10.46 6.85
CA GLU A 43 7.09 -9.88 5.56
C GLU A 43 5.87 -9.66 4.66
N ALA A 44 5.70 -8.43 4.16
CA ALA A 44 4.53 -8.04 3.38
C ALA A 44 4.28 -8.96 2.18
N GLN A 45 5.32 -9.33 1.44
CA GLN A 45 5.21 -10.22 0.28
C GLN A 45 4.63 -11.59 0.66
N ALA A 46 5.11 -12.19 1.76
CA ALA A 46 4.63 -13.49 2.21
C ALA A 46 3.18 -13.42 2.72
N LEU A 47 2.84 -12.33 3.43
CA LEU A 47 1.48 -12.11 3.93
C LEU A 47 0.48 -11.84 2.81
N LEU A 48 0.86 -11.10 1.76
CA LEU A 48 0.02 -10.92 0.56
C LEU A 48 -0.25 -12.26 -0.13
N GLN A 49 0.76 -13.11 -0.30
CA GLN A 49 0.56 -14.45 -0.89
C GLN A 49 -0.37 -15.32 -0.04
N ALA A 50 -0.22 -15.27 1.29
CA ALA A 50 -1.13 -15.96 2.20
C ALA A 50 -2.58 -15.46 2.05
N LEU A 51 -2.80 -14.14 2.02
CA LEU A 51 -4.11 -13.52 1.77
C LEU A 51 -4.71 -13.97 0.43
N ALA A 52 -3.90 -13.98 -0.63
CA ALA A 52 -4.34 -14.41 -1.95
C ALA A 52 -4.80 -15.87 -1.94
N SER A 53 -4.02 -16.76 -1.31
CA SER A 53 -4.39 -18.17 -1.15
C SER A 53 -5.64 -18.41 -0.29
N GLN A 54 -5.98 -17.45 0.59
CA GLN A 54 -7.22 -17.44 1.37
C GLN A 54 -8.43 -16.94 0.55
N GLY A 55 -8.21 -16.50 -0.69
CA GLY A 55 -9.26 -15.93 -1.55
C GLY A 55 -9.67 -14.51 -1.14
N GLU A 56 -8.82 -13.81 -0.39
CA GLU A 56 -9.10 -12.44 0.03
C GLU A 56 -9.01 -11.46 -1.14
N SER A 57 -9.74 -10.36 -1.05
CA SER A 57 -9.65 -9.22 -1.98
C SER A 57 -10.04 -7.93 -1.27
N PHE A 58 -9.56 -6.79 -1.78
CA PHE A 58 -9.63 -5.50 -1.12
C PHE A 58 -10.17 -4.42 -2.06
N ASP A 59 -11.09 -3.61 -1.54
CA ASP A 59 -11.62 -2.42 -2.22
C ASP A 59 -10.59 -1.28 -2.29
N LEU A 60 -9.73 -1.20 -1.28
CA LEU A 60 -8.69 -0.18 -1.17
C LEU A 60 -7.43 -0.79 -0.56
N VAL A 61 -6.28 -0.45 -1.13
CA VAL A 61 -4.96 -0.77 -0.58
C VAL A 61 -4.17 0.51 -0.40
N PHE A 62 -3.62 0.70 0.80
CA PHE A 62 -2.69 1.80 1.10
C PHE A 62 -1.27 1.23 1.23
N LEU A 63 -0.37 1.65 0.33
CA LEU A 63 1.04 1.27 0.36
C LEU A 63 1.88 2.40 0.94
N ASP A 64 2.40 2.16 2.14
CA ASP A 64 3.42 2.96 2.80
C ASP A 64 4.42 2.01 3.47
N VAL A 65 5.34 1.50 2.66
CA VAL A 65 6.40 0.56 3.05
C VAL A 65 7.78 1.09 2.61
N ASP A 66 8.82 0.29 2.82
CA ASP A 66 10.12 0.55 2.24
C ASP A 66 10.02 0.60 0.70
N LYS A 67 10.33 1.77 0.13
CA LYS A 67 10.17 2.10 -1.30
C LYS A 67 10.80 1.10 -2.27
N PRO A 68 11.96 0.46 -2.00
CA PRO A 68 12.50 -0.58 -2.87
C PRO A 68 11.54 -1.74 -3.14
N GLY A 69 10.60 -2.01 -2.22
CA GLY A 69 9.59 -3.07 -2.35
C GLY A 69 8.30 -2.65 -3.07
N TYR A 70 8.08 -1.36 -3.36
CA TYR A 70 6.81 -0.86 -3.88
C TYR A 70 6.35 -1.59 -5.14
N PHE A 71 7.24 -1.69 -6.14
CA PHE A 71 6.86 -2.25 -7.43
C PHE A 71 6.53 -3.75 -7.34
N ALA A 72 7.27 -4.52 -6.55
CA ALA A 72 7.00 -5.95 -6.36
C ALA A 72 5.67 -6.21 -5.63
N LEU A 73 5.35 -5.40 -4.62
CA LEU A 73 4.07 -5.48 -3.92
C LEU A 73 2.92 -5.08 -4.84
N TYR A 74 3.10 -4.01 -5.63
CA TYR A 74 2.14 -3.61 -6.65
C TYR A 74 1.84 -4.76 -7.63
N GLN A 75 2.87 -5.37 -8.22
CA GLN A 75 2.69 -6.51 -9.13
C GLN A 75 1.90 -7.64 -8.47
N THR A 76 2.26 -7.98 -7.23
CA THR A 76 1.57 -9.02 -6.45
C THR A 76 0.09 -8.70 -6.28
N LEU A 77 -0.26 -7.47 -5.89
CA LEU A 77 -1.65 -7.05 -5.71
C LEU A 77 -2.47 -7.18 -7.00
N MET A 78 -1.86 -6.86 -8.13
CA MET A 78 -2.53 -6.90 -9.44
C MET A 78 -2.68 -8.34 -9.95
N GLU A 79 -1.60 -9.13 -9.91
CA GLU A 79 -1.54 -10.51 -10.43
C GLU A 79 -2.41 -11.48 -9.62
N THR A 80 -2.43 -11.34 -8.30
CA THR A 80 -3.21 -12.21 -7.41
C THR A 80 -4.68 -11.82 -7.31
N GLY A 81 -5.06 -10.63 -7.79
CA GLY A 81 -6.42 -10.10 -7.65
C GLY A 81 -6.73 -9.55 -6.25
N LEU A 82 -5.73 -9.42 -5.37
CA LEU A 82 -5.90 -8.83 -4.04
C LEU A 82 -6.43 -7.40 -4.11
N LEU A 83 -5.99 -6.60 -5.08
CA LEU A 83 -6.71 -5.38 -5.44
C LEU A 83 -7.77 -5.76 -6.47
N ARG A 84 -9.05 -5.73 -6.10
CA ARG A 84 -10.11 -6.12 -7.04
C ARG A 84 -10.23 -5.13 -8.21
N VAL A 85 -10.83 -5.58 -9.31
CA VAL A 85 -11.30 -4.66 -10.36
C VAL A 85 -12.31 -3.67 -9.75
N GLY A 86 -12.11 -2.39 -10.04
CA GLY A 86 -12.81 -1.28 -9.42
C GLY A 86 -12.30 -0.87 -8.04
N GLY A 87 -11.20 -1.47 -7.57
CA GLY A 87 -10.51 -1.09 -6.34
C GLY A 87 -9.54 0.07 -6.52
N LEU A 88 -9.17 0.72 -5.42
CA LEU A 88 -8.26 1.86 -5.39
C LEU A 88 -6.94 1.51 -4.67
N LEU A 89 -5.82 1.68 -5.36
CA LEU A 89 -4.51 1.71 -4.76
C LEU A 89 -4.13 3.16 -4.43
N ALA A 90 -3.71 3.40 -3.19
CA ALA A 90 -3.12 4.66 -2.76
C ALA A 90 -1.69 4.39 -2.31
N VAL A 91 -0.70 5.05 -2.94
CA VAL A 91 0.72 4.86 -2.62
C VAL A 91 1.32 6.16 -2.14
N ASP A 92 1.88 6.16 -0.94
CA ASP A 92 2.48 7.34 -0.33
C ASP A 92 3.92 7.57 -0.82
N ASN A 93 4.35 8.82 -0.70
CA ASN A 93 5.70 9.32 -0.98
C ASN A 93 6.22 9.04 -2.40
N THR A 94 5.37 9.12 -3.42
CA THR A 94 5.73 8.78 -4.81
C THR A 94 6.57 9.84 -5.51
N MET A 95 6.63 11.08 -5.02
CA MET A 95 7.60 12.09 -5.49
C MET A 95 8.96 12.00 -4.77
N TYR A 96 8.99 11.29 -3.64
CA TYR A 96 10.13 11.07 -2.75
C TYR A 96 11.18 12.18 -2.71
N LYS A 97 10.92 13.19 -1.88
CA LYS A 97 11.71 14.40 -1.64
C LYS A 97 12.11 15.16 -2.91
N GLY A 98 11.46 14.86 -4.04
CA GLY A 98 11.83 15.37 -5.35
C GLY A 98 13.23 14.93 -5.79
N GLU A 99 13.78 13.79 -5.33
CA GLU A 99 15.14 13.34 -5.70
C GLU A 99 15.31 13.24 -7.22
N GLU A 100 14.26 12.85 -7.94
CA GLU A 100 14.21 12.83 -9.41
C GLU A 100 14.53 14.18 -10.08
N LEU A 101 14.28 15.28 -9.37
CA LEU A 101 14.42 16.64 -9.87
C LEU A 101 15.78 17.28 -9.55
N THR A 102 16.60 16.63 -8.71
CA THR A 102 17.88 17.23 -8.27
C THR A 102 19.00 17.06 -9.30
N GLY A 103 18.87 16.11 -10.22
CA GLY A 103 19.94 15.73 -11.16
C GLY A 103 21.06 14.90 -10.51
N GLU A 104 20.90 14.53 -9.23
CA GLU A 104 21.85 13.70 -8.49
C GLU A 104 21.55 12.21 -8.68
N ARG A 105 22.46 11.36 -8.17
CA ARG A 105 22.20 9.93 -8.08
C ARG A 105 21.09 9.69 -7.06
N LEU A 106 20.06 8.95 -7.47
CA LEU A 106 18.97 8.57 -6.58
C LEU A 106 19.46 7.68 -5.44
N SER A 107 18.83 7.84 -4.28
CA SER A 107 18.93 6.85 -3.20
C SER A 107 18.15 5.58 -3.57
N LEU A 108 18.33 4.48 -2.81
CA LEU A 108 17.53 3.26 -2.98
C LEU A 108 16.02 3.53 -2.92
N ASN A 109 15.63 4.50 -2.09
CA ASN A 109 14.25 4.92 -1.95
C ASN A 109 13.75 5.70 -3.16
N GLY A 110 14.57 6.60 -3.71
CA GLY A 110 14.27 7.29 -4.96
C GLY A 110 14.15 6.31 -6.13
N GLU A 111 15.06 5.35 -6.22
CA GLU A 111 15.01 4.29 -7.24
C GLU A 111 13.72 3.46 -7.12
N GLY A 112 13.31 3.10 -5.90
CA GLY A 112 12.05 2.40 -5.64
C GLY A 112 10.81 3.20 -6.05
N ALA A 113 10.76 4.49 -5.72
CA ALA A 113 9.68 5.38 -6.14
C ALA A 113 9.62 5.54 -7.68
N ARG A 114 10.78 5.73 -8.32
CA ARG A 114 10.90 5.78 -9.79
C ARG A 114 10.36 4.51 -10.44
N ALA A 115 10.77 3.35 -9.94
CA ALA A 115 10.36 2.05 -10.48
C ALA A 115 8.84 1.86 -10.40
N LEU A 116 8.23 2.21 -9.26
CA LEU A 116 6.77 2.18 -9.12
C LEU A 116 6.10 3.16 -10.10
N ASN A 117 6.54 4.41 -10.16
CA ASN A 117 5.93 5.44 -11.01
C ASN A 117 5.99 5.04 -12.50
N ALA A 118 7.13 4.53 -12.95
CA ALA A 118 7.28 4.01 -14.31
C ALA A 118 6.38 2.79 -14.56
N GLY A 119 6.28 1.89 -13.58
CA GLY A 119 5.39 0.73 -13.62
C GLY A 119 3.93 1.11 -13.78
N LEU A 120 3.42 2.01 -12.92
CA LEU A 120 2.04 2.48 -12.97
C LEU A 120 1.74 3.26 -14.26
N LEU A 121 2.73 4.00 -14.80
CA LEU A 121 2.58 4.71 -16.08
C LEU A 121 2.46 3.77 -17.29
N ALA A 122 3.10 2.60 -17.21
CA ALA A 122 3.09 1.61 -18.29
C ALA A 122 1.95 0.60 -18.18
N ASP A 123 1.23 0.56 -17.06
CA ASP A 123 0.20 -0.44 -16.78
C ASP A 123 -1.19 0.06 -17.18
N ASP A 124 -1.76 -0.51 -18.25
CA ASP A 124 -3.07 -0.15 -18.79
C ASP A 124 -4.25 -0.64 -17.93
N ARG A 125 -3.99 -1.50 -16.94
CA ARG A 125 -5.01 -1.97 -15.99
C ARG A 125 -5.42 -0.88 -15.01
N VAL A 126 -4.67 0.23 -14.89
CA VAL A 126 -4.96 1.30 -13.92
C VAL A 126 -5.11 2.68 -14.55
N LEU A 127 -6.08 3.46 -14.04
CA LEU A 127 -6.08 4.91 -14.21
C LEU A 127 -5.41 5.54 -13.01
N GLN A 128 -4.43 6.40 -13.23
CA GLN A 128 -3.65 6.99 -12.15
C GLN A 128 -3.65 8.51 -12.14
N VAL A 129 -3.54 9.07 -10.94
CA VAL A 129 -3.27 10.48 -10.70
C VAL A 129 -2.25 10.61 -9.57
N MET A 130 -1.19 11.38 -9.82
CA MET A 130 -0.23 11.76 -8.79
C MET A 130 -0.62 13.13 -8.21
N LEU A 131 -0.88 13.16 -6.91
CA LEU A 131 -1.29 14.35 -6.19
C LEU A 131 -0.07 14.97 -5.48
N PRO A 132 0.15 16.30 -5.58
CA PRO A 132 1.23 17.00 -4.89
C PRO A 132 0.88 17.26 -3.42
N LEU A 133 0.51 16.20 -2.70
CA LEU A 133 0.26 16.22 -1.25
C LEU A 133 1.50 15.68 -0.55
N ARG A 134 2.11 16.52 0.31
CA ARG A 134 3.35 16.21 1.05
C ARG A 134 4.44 15.71 0.08
N ASP A 135 4.83 14.45 0.18
CA ASP A 135 5.92 13.84 -0.58
C ASP A 135 5.43 13.08 -1.84
N GLY A 136 4.21 13.41 -2.28
CA GLY A 136 3.51 12.77 -3.38
C GLY A 136 2.59 11.64 -2.90
N LEU A 137 1.33 11.67 -3.35
CA LEU A 137 0.39 10.57 -3.17
C LEU A 137 -0.13 10.16 -4.54
N THR A 138 0.16 8.94 -4.97
CA THR A 138 -0.41 8.41 -6.22
C THR A 138 -1.65 7.58 -5.92
N LEU A 139 -2.77 7.95 -6.56
CA LEU A 139 -3.97 7.15 -6.59
C LEU A 139 -4.03 6.40 -7.91
N ALA A 140 -4.23 5.07 -7.88
CA ALA A 140 -4.38 4.21 -9.05
C ALA A 140 -5.65 3.37 -8.92
N PHE A 141 -6.62 3.63 -9.79
CA PHE A 141 -7.90 2.93 -9.87
C PHE A 141 -7.80 1.76 -10.85
N ARG A 142 -8.03 0.53 -10.40
CA ARG A 142 -7.95 -0.67 -11.24
C ARG A 142 -9.19 -0.82 -12.12
N GLN A 143 -9.01 -0.80 -13.44
CA GLN A 143 -10.09 -0.89 -14.44
C GLN A 143 -10.40 -2.32 -14.88
N HIS A 144 -9.39 -3.20 -14.95
CA HIS A 144 -9.52 -4.61 -15.39
C HIS A 144 -8.42 -5.51 -14.81
#